data_AF-A0A2K0WCD9-F1
#
_entry.id   AF-A0A2K0WCD9-F1
#
_cell.length_a   1.000
_cell.length_b   1.000
_cell.length_c   1.000
_cell.angle_alpha   90.00
_cell.angle_beta   90.00
_cell.angle_gamma   90.00
#
_symmetry.space_group_name_H-M   'P 1'
#
loop_
_entity.id
_entity.type
_entity.pdbx_description
1 polymer ?
#
loop_
_entity_poly.entity_id
_entity_poly.type
_entity_poly.pdbx_seq_one_letter_code
_entity_poly.pdbx_strand_id
1 'polypeptide(L)'
;MICSPRGGVSEPVKVHYPIPASIADRAIIPTRPQVEPLSVRDALTMPPKEISDRLVYTFFEIIHPPYPVIDRRAFSELYRQGKASPMLLHAMFLVTFILCDESLIQAAGFSDRTAARKHHYLRAKTLYDVDHETDRNVLTAAIFLLGFWWNGPDDQKDSWFWLGCATSCAQSLGMYRSYDGRIKVEPREKSAAETNMVTRDRHTAACLGKPCRIRDEDCDIEPLTEEDFYFDDDHNDPLITRQEEHHTALAIEMTKAAEILGDIVIAEYSPRRPDLEQYKPERLKQRLEQWEAQLPKCMQRAPLDETLGPAFWATQLHMAYQNYYILLFRPKAIEDLTPSEAEGDIWARRAADSITRMTEDLLAVGAMTSPPSSAPSPSTPSSYAAKTLSDANLPATNHGNASSP
;
A
#
# COMPACT_ATOMS: atom_id res chain seq x y z
N MET A 1 -0.09 30.98 -1.86
CA MET A 1 0.29 31.55 -0.54
C MET A 1 1.42 30.69 -0.02
N ILE A 2 2.68 31.10 -0.21
CA ILE A 2 3.85 30.33 0.23
C ILE A 2 4.31 30.96 1.53
N CYS A 3 4.07 30.29 2.66
CA CYS A 3 4.58 30.72 3.95
C CYS A 3 6.09 30.48 3.98
N SER A 4 6.90 31.54 3.89
CA SER A 4 8.33 31.45 4.16
C SER A 4 8.55 31.10 5.64
N PRO A 5 9.28 30.01 5.96
CA PRO A 5 9.52 29.66 7.35
C PRO A 5 10.32 30.76 8.04
N ARG A 6 9.71 31.45 9.01
CA ARG A 6 10.43 32.34 9.93
C ARG A 6 11.11 31.48 10.99
N GLY A 7 12.43 31.37 10.91
CA GLY A 7 13.31 30.99 12.03
C GLY A 7 13.17 29.56 12.57
N GLY A 8 14.16 28.73 12.29
CA GLY A 8 14.38 27.45 12.95
C GLY A 8 15.65 26.82 12.39
N VAL A 9 16.65 26.59 13.23
CA VAL A 9 17.95 26.01 12.86
C VAL A 9 17.80 24.51 12.61
N SER A 10 18.28 24.03 11.45
CA SER A 10 19.00 22.76 11.24
C SER A 10 19.09 22.51 9.72
N GLU A 11 20.28 22.74 9.15
CA GLU A 11 20.66 22.55 7.73
C GLU A 11 19.82 23.28 6.65
N PRO A 12 20.40 23.70 5.50
CA PRO A 12 19.60 24.06 4.34
C PRO A 12 18.76 22.84 3.96
N VAL A 13 17.43 22.99 3.94
CA VAL A 13 16.50 21.93 3.55
C VAL A 13 16.81 21.53 2.10
N LYS A 14 17.63 20.50 1.90
CA LYS A 14 18.02 19.94 0.58
C LYS A 14 16.81 19.40 -0.21
N VAL A 15 15.60 19.44 0.37
CA VAL A 15 14.36 18.88 -0.18
C VAL A 15 13.44 19.93 -0.81
N HIS A 16 13.81 21.21 -0.78
CA HIS A 16 13.09 22.25 -1.51
C HIS A 16 13.66 22.41 -2.92
N TYR A 17 13.00 21.77 -3.90
CA TYR A 17 13.28 22.03 -5.31
C TYR A 17 12.41 23.19 -5.81
N PRO A 18 12.99 24.19 -6.47
CA PRO A 18 12.19 25.23 -7.13
C PRO A 18 11.31 24.56 -8.18
N ILE A 19 10.02 24.89 -8.17
CA ILE A 19 9.11 24.47 -9.24
C ILE A 19 9.66 25.07 -10.55
N PRO A 20 9.97 24.26 -11.58
CA PRO A 20 10.41 24.77 -12.87
C PRO A 20 9.46 25.85 -13.37
N ALA A 21 9.99 26.96 -13.89
CA ALA A 21 9.17 28.07 -14.40
C ALA A 21 8.13 27.59 -15.44
N SER A 22 8.46 26.56 -16.22
CA SER A 22 7.57 25.89 -17.18
C SER A 22 6.31 25.25 -16.55
N ILE A 23 6.37 24.88 -15.27
CA ILE A 23 5.24 24.36 -14.49
C ILE A 23 4.52 25.50 -13.76
N ALA A 24 5.26 26.48 -13.26
CA ALA A 24 4.69 27.64 -12.56
C ALA A 24 3.88 28.58 -13.47
N ASP A 25 4.32 28.77 -14.71
CA ASP A 25 3.69 29.65 -15.71
C ASP A 25 2.55 28.97 -16.48
N ARG A 26 2.35 27.66 -16.28
CA ARG A 26 1.22 26.95 -16.87
C ARG A 26 -0.06 27.42 -16.18
N ALA A 27 -0.91 28.13 -16.90
CA ALA A 27 -2.27 28.40 -16.45
C ALA A 27 -2.93 27.05 -16.11
N ILE A 28 -3.23 26.82 -14.83
CA ILE A 28 -4.05 25.68 -14.38
C ILE A 28 -5.47 25.99 -14.85
N ILE A 29 -5.75 25.74 -16.12
CA ILE A 29 -7.10 25.67 -16.63
C ILE A 29 -7.65 24.35 -16.10
N PRO A 30 -8.68 24.32 -15.25
CA PRO A 30 -9.28 23.08 -14.81
C PRO A 30 -9.97 22.41 -16.01
N THR A 31 -9.21 21.64 -16.78
CA THR A 31 -9.68 20.86 -17.94
C THR A 31 -10.32 19.55 -17.50
N ARG A 32 -11.05 19.53 -16.37
CA ARG A 32 -11.73 18.30 -15.94
C ARG A 32 -12.99 18.17 -16.81
N PRO A 33 -13.13 17.09 -17.60
CA PRO A 33 -14.41 16.78 -18.21
C PRO A 33 -15.43 16.64 -17.08
N GLN A 34 -16.57 17.33 -17.18
CA GLN A 34 -17.69 17.05 -16.29
C GLN A 34 -18.17 15.63 -16.61
N VAL A 35 -17.75 14.67 -15.80
CA VAL A 35 -18.28 13.31 -15.86
C VAL A 35 -19.61 13.35 -15.13
N GLU A 36 -20.69 12.94 -15.80
CA GLU A 36 -21.99 12.83 -15.15
C GLU A 36 -21.89 11.93 -13.91
N PRO A 37 -22.51 12.32 -12.78
CA PRO A 37 -22.50 11.51 -11.57
C PRO A 37 -23.12 10.14 -11.85
N LEU A 38 -22.43 9.07 -11.44
CA LEU A 38 -22.99 7.73 -11.48
C LEU A 38 -24.21 7.66 -10.55
N SER A 39 -25.30 7.01 -10.99
CA SER A 39 -26.48 6.87 -10.14
C SER A 39 -26.26 5.82 -9.04
N VAL A 40 -26.93 5.97 -7.89
CA VAL A 40 -26.90 4.96 -6.81
C VAL A 40 -27.38 3.60 -7.33
N ARG A 41 -28.36 3.57 -8.23
CA ARG A 41 -28.85 2.33 -8.86
C ARG A 41 -27.74 1.61 -9.62
N ASP A 42 -26.93 2.34 -10.38
CA ASP A 42 -25.81 1.75 -11.11
C ASP A 42 -24.68 1.31 -10.18
N ALA A 43 -24.51 2.02 -9.06
CA ALA A 43 -23.55 1.69 -8.01
C ALA A 43 -23.94 0.46 -7.17
N LEU A 44 -25.20 0.03 -7.23
CA LEU A 44 -25.67 -1.22 -6.60
C LEU A 44 -25.57 -2.43 -7.53
N THR A 45 -25.16 -2.22 -8.79
CA THR A 45 -25.08 -3.31 -9.78
C THR A 45 -23.80 -4.10 -9.59
N MET A 46 -23.94 -5.41 -9.32
CA MET A 46 -22.82 -6.35 -9.19
C MET A 46 -22.57 -7.12 -10.49
N PRO A 47 -21.32 -7.58 -10.73
CA PRO A 47 -21.03 -8.56 -11.79
C PRO A 47 -21.83 -9.86 -11.61
N PRO A 48 -21.91 -10.71 -12.64
CA PRO A 48 -22.45 -12.07 -12.50
C PRO A 48 -21.82 -12.80 -11.31
N LYS A 49 -22.60 -13.66 -10.65
CA LYS A 49 -22.18 -14.35 -9.41
C LYS A 49 -20.85 -15.10 -9.57
N GLU A 50 -20.66 -15.77 -10.70
CA GLU A 50 -19.42 -16.48 -11.03
C GLU A 50 -18.19 -15.54 -11.05
N ILE A 51 -18.32 -14.36 -11.65
CA ILE A 51 -17.26 -13.35 -11.68
C ILE A 51 -17.01 -12.80 -10.28
N SER A 52 -18.09 -12.50 -9.54
CA SER A 52 -17.99 -12.02 -8.17
C SER A 52 -17.28 -13.04 -7.26
N ASP A 53 -17.58 -14.34 -7.42
CA ASP A 53 -16.96 -15.42 -6.65
C ASP A 53 -15.46 -15.53 -6.92
N ARG A 54 -15.06 -15.46 -8.19
CA ARG A 54 -13.64 -15.43 -8.56
C ARG A 54 -12.93 -14.20 -7.97
N LEU A 55 -13.56 -13.02 -8.04
CA LEU A 55 -12.97 -11.79 -7.50
C LEU A 55 -12.85 -11.81 -5.97
N VAL A 56 -13.84 -12.38 -5.27
CA VAL A 56 -13.81 -12.58 -3.81
C VAL A 56 -12.72 -13.59 -3.44
N TYR A 57 -12.62 -14.71 -4.17
CA TYR A 57 -11.59 -15.70 -3.94
C TYR A 57 -10.18 -15.09 -4.08
N THR A 58 -9.90 -14.43 -5.20
CA THR A 58 -8.60 -13.78 -5.43
C THR A 58 -8.29 -12.68 -4.42
N PHE A 59 -9.33 -11.98 -3.90
CA PHE A 59 -9.14 -11.01 -2.82
C PHE A 59 -8.56 -11.70 -1.56
N PHE A 60 -9.18 -12.80 -1.12
CA PHE A 60 -8.73 -13.51 0.08
C PHE A 60 -7.41 -14.26 -0.12
N GLU A 61 -7.12 -14.66 -1.35
CA GLU A 61 -5.88 -15.35 -1.71
C GLU A 61 -4.66 -14.42 -1.70
N ILE A 62 -4.78 -13.19 -2.25
CA ILE A 62 -3.62 -12.34 -2.53
C ILE A 62 -3.65 -11.01 -1.77
N ILE A 63 -4.82 -10.43 -1.50
CA ILE A 63 -4.93 -9.09 -0.92
C ILE A 63 -5.13 -9.12 0.60
N HIS A 64 -5.97 -10.04 1.09
CA HIS A 64 -6.25 -10.15 2.52
C HIS A 64 -5.04 -10.54 3.36
N PRO A 65 -4.14 -11.48 2.95
CA PRO A 65 -3.01 -11.88 3.79
C PRO A 65 -2.09 -10.72 4.24
N PRO A 66 -1.67 -9.80 3.35
CA PRO A 66 -0.90 -8.62 3.76
C PRO A 66 -1.76 -7.50 4.36
N TYR A 67 -3.10 -7.55 4.22
CA TYR A 67 -4.03 -6.51 4.69
C TYR A 67 -5.33 -7.09 5.28
N PRO A 68 -5.26 -7.80 6.43
CA PRO A 68 -6.40 -8.46 7.05
C PRO A 68 -7.31 -7.43 7.73
N VAL A 69 -8.14 -6.75 6.93
CA VAL A 69 -9.07 -5.70 7.38
C VAL A 69 -10.53 -6.13 7.35
N ILE A 70 -10.81 -7.39 6.99
CA ILE A 70 -12.15 -7.96 6.86
C ILE A 70 -12.22 -9.24 7.71
N ASP A 71 -13.23 -9.36 8.56
CA ASP A 71 -13.62 -10.63 9.20
C ASP A 71 -14.09 -11.59 8.12
N ARG A 72 -13.29 -12.64 7.89
CA ARG A 72 -13.50 -13.67 6.88
C ARG A 72 -14.78 -14.45 7.12
N ARG A 73 -15.06 -14.86 8.36
CA ARG A 73 -16.26 -15.63 8.70
C ARG A 73 -17.50 -14.77 8.49
N ALA A 74 -17.57 -13.59 9.11
CA ALA A 74 -18.75 -12.73 9.00
C ALA A 74 -18.99 -12.29 7.55
N PHE A 75 -17.94 -11.93 6.81
CA PHE A 75 -18.06 -11.61 5.39
C PHE A 75 -18.62 -12.79 4.60
N SER A 76 -18.09 -14.00 4.79
CA SER A 76 -18.52 -15.19 4.05
C SER A 76 -20.01 -15.50 4.23
N GLU A 77 -20.51 -15.36 5.45
CA GLU A 77 -21.90 -15.61 5.79
C GLU A 77 -22.82 -14.57 5.13
N LEU A 78 -22.45 -13.29 5.22
CA LEU A 78 -23.20 -12.20 4.59
C LEU A 78 -23.17 -12.31 3.06
N TYR A 79 -22.03 -12.66 2.47
CA TYR A 79 -21.87 -12.81 1.03
C TYR A 79 -22.75 -13.94 0.48
N ARG A 80 -22.75 -15.12 1.13
CA ARG A 80 -23.61 -16.25 0.75
C ARG A 80 -25.10 -15.92 0.88
N GLN A 81 -25.48 -15.07 1.82
CA GLN A 81 -26.85 -14.59 2.00
C GLN A 81 -27.25 -13.47 1.01
N GLY A 82 -26.33 -12.98 0.16
CA GLY A 82 -26.57 -11.83 -0.69
C GLY A 82 -26.72 -10.51 0.07
N LYS A 83 -26.16 -10.43 1.28
CA LYS A 83 -26.24 -9.28 2.20
C LYS A 83 -24.89 -8.59 2.42
N ALA A 84 -23.82 -9.05 1.79
CA ALA A 84 -22.54 -8.35 1.83
C ALA A 84 -22.70 -6.92 1.29
N SER A 85 -22.01 -5.98 1.92
CA SER A 85 -22.09 -4.57 1.54
C SER A 85 -21.69 -4.36 0.07
N PRO A 86 -22.55 -3.72 -0.75
CA PRO A 86 -22.21 -3.34 -2.11
C PRO A 86 -20.97 -2.45 -2.19
N MET A 87 -20.78 -1.57 -1.20
CA MET A 87 -19.62 -0.68 -1.13
C MET A 87 -18.34 -1.48 -0.88
N LEU A 88 -18.37 -2.40 0.09
CA LEU A 88 -17.24 -3.28 0.38
C LEU A 88 -16.91 -4.16 -0.81
N LEU A 89 -17.90 -4.78 -1.47
CA LEU A 89 -17.67 -5.63 -2.64
C LEU A 89 -16.99 -4.86 -3.77
N HIS A 90 -17.46 -3.65 -4.09
CA HIS A 90 -16.79 -2.83 -5.09
C HIS A 90 -15.37 -2.42 -4.68
N ALA A 91 -15.13 -2.14 -3.40
CA ALA A 91 -13.78 -1.85 -2.90
C ALA A 91 -12.86 -3.08 -2.99
N MET A 92 -13.37 -4.28 -2.68
CA MET A 92 -12.65 -5.55 -2.88
C MET A 92 -12.34 -5.80 -4.36
N PHE A 93 -13.33 -5.63 -5.25
CA PHE A 93 -13.12 -5.83 -6.69
C PHE A 93 -12.09 -4.86 -7.25
N LEU A 94 -12.13 -3.59 -6.84
CA LEU A 94 -11.13 -2.59 -7.20
C LEU A 94 -9.70 -3.08 -6.91
N VAL A 95 -9.45 -3.63 -5.72
CA VAL A 95 -8.10 -4.08 -5.35
C VAL A 95 -7.75 -5.42 -5.97
N THR A 96 -8.72 -6.33 -6.12
CA THR A 96 -8.49 -7.61 -6.81
C THR A 96 -8.04 -7.42 -8.24
N PHE A 97 -8.64 -6.45 -8.96
CA PHE A 97 -8.23 -6.17 -10.33
C PHE A 97 -6.77 -5.69 -10.44
N ILE A 98 -6.11 -5.26 -9.35
CA ILE A 98 -4.67 -4.95 -9.37
C ILE A 98 -3.84 -6.18 -9.73
N LEU A 99 -4.19 -7.35 -9.17
CA LEU A 99 -3.36 -8.55 -9.17
C LEU A 99 -3.99 -9.75 -9.87
N CYS A 100 -5.26 -9.69 -10.24
CA CYS A 100 -5.90 -10.80 -10.94
C CYS A 100 -5.30 -10.99 -12.34
N ASP A 101 -5.45 -12.22 -12.84
CA ASP A 101 -5.07 -12.59 -14.20
C ASP A 101 -5.91 -11.87 -15.27
N GLU A 102 -5.36 -11.78 -16.48
CA GLU A 102 -6.02 -11.12 -17.62
C GLU A 102 -7.31 -11.84 -18.02
N SER A 103 -7.42 -13.16 -17.80
CA SER A 103 -8.64 -13.90 -18.13
C SER A 103 -9.83 -13.45 -17.29
N LEU A 104 -9.61 -13.09 -16.02
CA LEU A 104 -10.66 -12.57 -15.15
C LEU A 104 -11.10 -11.16 -15.56
N ILE A 105 -10.17 -10.33 -16.03
CA ILE A 105 -10.48 -8.99 -16.59
C ILE A 105 -11.40 -9.12 -17.80
N GLN A 106 -11.03 -9.99 -18.75
CA GLN A 106 -11.81 -10.21 -19.97
C GLN A 106 -13.15 -10.88 -19.66
N ALA A 107 -13.19 -11.86 -18.77
CA ALA A 107 -14.43 -12.53 -18.35
C ALA A 107 -15.40 -11.57 -17.62
N ALA A 108 -14.87 -10.57 -16.91
CA ALA A 108 -15.66 -9.49 -16.32
C ALA A 108 -16.14 -8.44 -17.34
N GLY A 109 -15.72 -8.54 -18.61
CA GLY A 109 -16.16 -7.69 -19.71
C GLY A 109 -15.40 -6.35 -19.81
N PHE A 110 -14.18 -6.27 -19.26
CA PHE A 110 -13.36 -5.07 -19.32
C PHE A 110 -12.25 -5.18 -20.37
N SER A 111 -11.91 -4.05 -20.99
CA SER A 111 -10.81 -3.97 -21.96
C SER A 111 -9.44 -4.15 -21.32
N ASP A 112 -9.27 -3.59 -20.12
CA ASP A 112 -8.02 -3.53 -19.41
C ASP A 112 -8.24 -3.34 -17.90
N ARG A 113 -7.17 -3.58 -17.14
CA ARG A 113 -7.12 -3.45 -15.69
C ARG A 113 -7.53 -2.06 -15.19
N THR A 114 -7.14 -1.00 -15.88
CA THR A 114 -7.43 0.38 -15.47
C THR A 114 -8.93 0.67 -15.57
N ALA A 115 -9.56 0.24 -16.67
CA ALA A 115 -11.00 0.35 -16.86
C ALA A 115 -11.79 -0.40 -15.78
N ALA A 116 -11.39 -1.65 -15.48
CA ALA A 116 -12.01 -2.47 -14.43
C ALA A 116 -11.91 -1.81 -13.04
N ARG A 117 -10.70 -1.37 -12.65
CA ARG A 117 -10.46 -0.68 -11.39
C ARG A 117 -11.28 0.60 -11.28
N LYS A 118 -11.28 1.44 -12.32
CA LYS A 118 -12.04 2.69 -12.36
C LYS A 118 -13.54 2.44 -12.23
N HIS A 119 -14.05 1.41 -12.90
CA HIS A 119 -15.47 1.03 -12.85
C HIS A 119 -15.93 0.74 -11.42
N HIS A 120 -15.15 -0.04 -10.66
CA HIS A 120 -15.48 -0.40 -9.28
C HIS A 120 -15.20 0.72 -8.28
N TYR A 121 -14.12 1.48 -8.48
CA TYR A 121 -13.83 2.68 -7.69
C TYR A 121 -14.99 3.68 -7.73
N LEU A 122 -15.49 4.02 -8.92
CA LEU A 122 -16.57 4.99 -9.07
C LEU A 122 -17.86 4.53 -8.37
N ARG A 123 -18.14 3.22 -8.37
CA ARG A 123 -19.32 2.65 -7.69
C ARG A 123 -19.18 2.69 -6.17
N ALA A 124 -18.05 2.20 -5.63
CA ALA A 124 -17.77 2.28 -4.19
C ALA A 124 -17.76 3.74 -3.70
N LYS A 125 -17.14 4.65 -4.45
CA LYS A 125 -17.14 6.08 -4.15
C LYS A 125 -18.56 6.68 -4.18
N THR A 126 -19.40 6.28 -5.13
CA THR A 126 -20.79 6.77 -5.21
C THR A 126 -21.58 6.34 -3.98
N LEU A 127 -21.42 5.09 -3.53
CA LEU A 127 -22.06 4.59 -2.31
C LEU A 127 -21.52 5.29 -1.05
N TYR A 128 -20.22 5.61 -1.01
CA TYR A 128 -19.63 6.42 0.05
C TYR A 128 -20.19 7.84 0.08
N ASP A 129 -20.25 8.53 -1.06
CA ASP A 129 -20.65 9.94 -1.13
C ASP A 129 -22.14 10.17 -0.76
N VAL A 130 -22.97 9.12 -0.74
CA VAL A 130 -24.37 9.16 -0.30
C VAL A 130 -24.61 8.51 1.07
N ASP A 131 -23.55 8.21 1.82
CA ASP A 131 -23.59 7.57 3.14
C ASP A 131 -24.40 6.25 3.15
N HIS A 132 -24.27 5.44 2.10
CA HIS A 132 -25.04 4.19 1.96
C HIS A 132 -24.65 3.13 3.00
N GLU A 133 -23.35 3.01 3.30
CA GLU A 133 -22.88 2.04 4.30
C GLU A 133 -23.06 2.60 5.71
N THR A 134 -23.67 1.80 6.59
CA THR A 134 -24.01 2.20 7.96
C THR A 134 -23.18 1.44 9.01
N ASP A 135 -22.68 0.26 8.66
CA ASP A 135 -21.74 -0.45 9.52
C ASP A 135 -20.37 0.23 9.45
N ARG A 136 -19.93 0.75 10.59
CA ARG A 136 -18.70 1.54 10.68
C ARG A 136 -17.43 0.72 10.46
N ASN A 137 -17.44 -0.58 10.78
CA ASN A 137 -16.29 -1.45 10.52
C ASN A 137 -16.19 -1.74 9.02
N VAL A 138 -17.31 -2.08 8.39
CA VAL A 138 -17.39 -2.29 6.93
C VAL A 138 -17.03 -1.03 6.16
N LEU A 139 -17.53 0.13 6.59
CA LEU A 139 -17.17 1.43 6.02
C LEU A 139 -15.66 1.68 6.12
N THR A 140 -15.06 1.46 7.29
CA THR A 140 -13.62 1.65 7.52
C THR A 140 -12.79 0.75 6.60
N ALA A 141 -13.14 -0.54 6.51
CA ALA A 141 -12.48 -1.50 5.63
C ALA A 141 -12.62 -1.12 4.14
N ALA A 142 -13.82 -0.73 3.70
CA ALA A 142 -14.06 -0.33 2.33
C ALA A 142 -13.27 0.95 1.95
N ILE A 143 -13.21 1.95 2.84
CA ILE A 143 -12.43 3.18 2.62
C ILE A 143 -10.92 2.88 2.61
N PHE A 144 -10.45 1.98 3.48
CA PHE A 144 -9.06 1.51 3.45
C PHE A 144 -8.70 0.90 2.09
N LEU A 145 -9.58 0.05 1.54
CA LEU A 145 -9.40 -0.55 0.21
C LEU A 145 -9.49 0.48 -0.93
N LEU A 146 -10.31 1.54 -0.79
CA LEU A 146 -10.28 2.69 -1.71
C LEU A 146 -8.92 3.41 -1.72
N GLY A 147 -8.12 3.29 -0.65
CA GLY A 147 -6.74 3.78 -0.58
C GLY A 147 -5.77 3.19 -1.60
N PHE A 148 -6.15 2.10 -2.28
CA PHE A 148 -5.37 1.55 -3.40
C PHE A 148 -5.75 2.15 -4.77
N TRP A 149 -6.65 3.13 -4.81
CA TRP A 149 -6.96 3.87 -6.02
C TRP A 149 -5.97 5.01 -6.24
N TRP A 150 -5.45 5.09 -7.47
CA TRP A 150 -4.79 6.28 -7.99
C TRP A 150 -4.96 6.36 -9.50
N ASN A 151 -5.54 7.46 -9.99
CA ASN A 151 -5.73 7.71 -11.42
C ASN A 151 -4.64 8.61 -12.02
N GLY A 152 -3.83 9.25 -11.18
CA GLY A 152 -2.84 10.24 -11.59
C GLY A 152 -2.82 11.48 -10.69
N PRO A 153 -1.88 12.42 -10.95
CA PRO A 153 -1.59 13.56 -10.07
C PRO A 153 -2.75 14.56 -9.93
N ASP A 154 -3.66 14.61 -10.89
CA ASP A 154 -4.81 15.54 -10.88
C ASP A 154 -6.01 15.01 -10.09
N ASP A 155 -5.95 13.78 -9.54
CA ASP A 155 -7.06 13.22 -8.77
C ASP A 155 -7.12 13.85 -7.37
N GLN A 156 -8.31 14.32 -6.99
CA GLN A 156 -8.51 14.98 -5.69
C GLN A 156 -8.55 14.00 -4.52
N LYS A 157 -8.96 12.75 -4.79
CA LYS A 157 -9.08 11.69 -3.78
C LYS A 157 -8.03 10.60 -4.07
N ASP A 158 -6.76 10.92 -3.85
CA ASP A 158 -5.63 10.01 -3.98
C ASP A 158 -5.56 8.97 -2.83
N SER A 159 -4.57 8.06 -2.88
CA SER A 159 -4.33 7.08 -1.81
C SER A 159 -4.21 7.71 -0.44
N TRP A 160 -3.54 8.87 -0.34
CA TRP A 160 -3.40 9.59 0.91
C TRP A 160 -4.76 10.10 1.39
N PHE A 161 -5.60 10.71 0.56
CA PHE A 161 -6.93 11.14 0.97
C PHE A 161 -7.75 10.00 1.59
N TRP A 162 -7.90 8.88 0.88
CA TRP A 162 -8.73 7.76 1.33
C TRP A 162 -8.21 7.13 2.61
N LEU A 163 -6.89 6.95 2.72
CA LEU A 163 -6.29 6.43 3.95
C LEU A 163 -6.56 7.35 5.14
N GLY A 164 -6.70 8.66 4.94
CA GLY A 164 -6.98 9.62 6.01
C GLY A 164 -8.41 9.53 6.51
N CYS A 165 -9.34 9.31 5.59
CA CYS A 165 -10.71 8.97 5.93
C CYS A 165 -10.75 7.64 6.73
N ALA A 166 -10.02 6.62 6.27
CA ALA A 166 -9.96 5.32 6.95
C ALA A 166 -9.38 5.45 8.37
N THR A 167 -8.26 6.15 8.54
CA THR A 167 -7.67 6.45 9.85
C THR A 167 -8.66 7.20 10.75
N SER A 168 -9.35 8.22 10.22
CA SER A 168 -10.34 8.98 11.00
C SER A 168 -11.49 8.09 11.48
N CYS A 169 -11.98 7.19 10.63
CA CYS A 169 -13.01 6.22 10.99
C CYS A 169 -12.53 5.22 12.04
N ALA A 170 -11.33 4.65 11.86
CA ALA A 170 -10.71 3.70 12.80
C ALA A 170 -10.46 4.32 14.18
N GLN A 171 -9.92 5.54 14.22
CA GLN A 171 -9.72 6.29 15.46
C GLN A 171 -11.05 6.61 16.15
N SER A 172 -12.09 6.94 15.38
CA SER A 172 -13.43 7.14 15.93
C SER A 172 -14.08 5.86 16.47
N LEU A 173 -13.53 4.68 16.16
CA LEU A 173 -13.90 3.38 16.72
C LEU A 173 -13.02 2.96 17.90
N GLY A 174 -12.00 3.77 18.24
CA GLY A 174 -11.05 3.49 19.30
C GLY A 174 -10.09 2.35 18.98
N MET A 175 -9.85 2.05 17.70
CA MET A 175 -9.00 0.92 17.27
C MET A 175 -7.53 1.09 17.69
N TYR A 176 -7.07 2.33 17.84
CA TYR A 176 -5.73 2.70 18.31
C TYR A 176 -5.47 2.52 19.81
N ARG A 177 -6.49 2.09 20.58
CA ARG A 177 -6.41 1.93 22.03
C ARG A 177 -6.43 0.47 22.48
N SER A 178 -5.55 0.13 23.41
CA SER A 178 -5.57 -1.14 24.15
C SER A 178 -6.94 -1.35 24.81
N TYR A 179 -7.36 -2.61 24.82
CA TYR A 179 -8.69 -3.00 25.22
C TYR A 179 -8.73 -3.52 26.67
N ASP A 180 -9.51 -2.87 27.54
CA ASP A 180 -9.60 -3.20 28.99
C ASP A 180 -10.65 -4.27 29.35
N GLY A 181 -11.27 -4.94 28.37
CA GLY A 181 -12.25 -6.00 28.63
C GLY A 181 -13.73 -5.56 28.69
N ARG A 182 -14.06 -4.26 28.51
CA ARG A 182 -15.44 -3.74 28.74
C ARG A 182 -16.37 -3.62 27.52
N ILE A 183 -15.91 -3.77 26.28
CA ILE A 183 -16.68 -3.67 25.02
C ILE A 183 -16.60 -4.97 24.21
N LYS A 184 -17.72 -5.66 23.99
CA LYS A 184 -17.83 -6.94 23.23
C LYS A 184 -17.46 -6.87 21.72
N VAL A 185 -16.31 -6.32 21.36
CA VAL A 185 -15.65 -6.60 20.08
C VAL A 185 -14.52 -7.57 20.38
N GLU A 186 -14.37 -8.60 19.55
CA GLU A 186 -13.20 -9.49 19.57
C GLU A 186 -11.94 -8.62 19.47
N PRO A 187 -11.12 -8.49 20.55
CA PRO A 187 -10.04 -7.51 20.62
C PRO A 187 -8.99 -7.67 19.50
N ARG A 188 -8.88 -8.90 19.00
CA ARG A 188 -7.90 -9.38 18.02
C ARG A 188 -8.07 -8.78 16.62
N GLU A 189 -9.31 -8.68 16.15
CA GLU A 189 -9.60 -8.11 14.82
C GLU A 189 -9.28 -6.63 14.76
N LYS A 190 -9.52 -5.91 15.86
CA LYS A 190 -9.15 -4.49 15.98
C LYS A 190 -7.65 -4.30 15.96
N SER A 191 -6.91 -5.16 16.66
CA SER A 191 -5.44 -5.15 16.65
C SER A 191 -4.88 -5.36 15.24
N ALA A 192 -5.38 -6.38 14.53
CA ALA A 192 -4.99 -6.61 13.14
C ALA A 192 -5.34 -5.42 12.22
N ALA A 193 -6.57 -4.90 12.29
CA ALA A 193 -7.01 -3.82 11.42
C ALA A 193 -6.25 -2.50 11.66
N GLU A 194 -6.06 -2.10 12.93
CA GLU A 194 -5.32 -0.87 13.27
C GLU A 194 -3.85 -0.98 12.85
N THR A 195 -3.22 -2.10 13.17
CA THR A 195 -1.80 -2.30 12.87
C THR A 195 -1.54 -2.30 11.36
N ASN A 196 -2.48 -2.81 10.57
CA ASN A 196 -2.44 -2.70 9.11
C ASN A 196 -2.68 -1.26 8.61
N MET A 197 -3.55 -0.49 9.29
CA MET A 197 -3.73 0.94 9.01
C MET A 197 -2.42 1.70 9.21
N VAL A 198 -1.74 1.46 10.33
CA VAL A 198 -0.44 2.05 10.66
C VAL A 198 0.62 1.67 9.63
N THR A 199 0.73 0.37 9.33
CA THR A 199 1.65 -0.14 8.31
C THR A 199 1.43 0.56 6.97
N ARG A 200 0.16 0.69 6.54
CA ARG A 200 -0.18 1.34 5.28
C ARG A 200 0.06 2.85 5.29
N ASP A 201 -0.16 3.53 6.41
CA ASP A 201 0.12 4.97 6.55
C ASP A 201 1.60 5.26 6.30
N ARG A 202 2.48 4.48 6.92
CA ARG A 202 3.94 4.64 6.76
C ARG A 202 4.40 4.36 5.32
N HIS A 203 3.89 3.30 4.70
CA HIS A 203 4.18 3.02 3.29
C HIS A 203 3.67 4.13 2.35
N THR A 204 2.45 4.61 2.57
CA THR A 204 1.85 5.67 1.74
C THR A 204 2.56 7.01 1.92
N ALA A 205 2.98 7.32 3.15
CA ALA A 205 3.78 8.49 3.49
C ALA A 205 5.15 8.46 2.79
N ALA A 206 5.89 7.35 2.93
CA ALA A 206 7.17 7.14 2.29
C ALA A 206 7.08 7.23 0.76
N CYS A 207 6.02 6.68 0.21
CA CYS A 207 5.71 6.69 -1.21
C CYS A 207 5.45 8.13 -1.70
N LEU A 208 4.41 8.77 -1.18
CA LEU A 208 3.98 10.08 -1.69
C LEU A 208 4.84 11.25 -1.21
N GLY A 209 5.92 11.00 -0.46
CA GLY A 209 6.74 12.04 0.16
C GLY A 209 5.94 12.91 1.13
N LYS A 210 4.97 12.32 1.84
CA LYS A 210 4.08 12.98 2.79
C LYS A 210 4.46 12.58 4.23
N PRO A 211 4.11 13.38 5.25
CA PRO A 211 4.24 12.95 6.63
C PRO A 211 3.32 11.75 6.93
N CYS A 212 3.77 10.84 7.80
CA CYS A 212 2.90 9.88 8.46
C CYS A 212 1.82 10.63 9.25
N ARG A 213 0.59 10.15 9.21
CA ARG A 213 -0.54 10.75 9.94
C ARG A 213 -0.74 10.10 11.29
N ILE A 214 -0.53 8.79 11.39
CA ILE A 214 -0.67 8.09 12.65
C ILE A 214 0.61 8.29 13.44
N ARG A 215 0.45 8.80 14.66
CA ARG A 215 1.55 9.08 15.57
C ARG A 215 1.64 7.96 16.57
N ASP A 216 2.82 7.38 16.70
CA ASP A 216 3.05 6.26 17.60
C ASP A 216 2.78 6.64 19.06
N GLU A 217 3.00 7.91 19.44
CA GLU A 217 2.71 8.40 20.80
C GLU A 217 1.22 8.45 21.16
N ASP A 218 0.34 8.44 20.14
CA ASP A 218 -1.10 8.51 20.35
C ASP A 218 -1.74 7.11 20.44
N CYS A 219 -0.99 6.05 20.10
CA CYS A 219 -1.43 4.65 20.08
C CYS A 219 -0.87 3.87 21.28
N ASP A 220 -1.69 3.04 21.92
CA ASP A 220 -1.27 2.14 23.01
C ASP A 220 -1.71 0.69 22.79
N ILE A 221 -2.00 0.35 21.53
CA ILE A 221 -2.38 -0.99 21.10
C ILE A 221 -1.23 -2.01 21.27
N GLU A 222 -1.58 -3.23 21.63
CA GLU A 222 -0.63 -4.32 21.79
C GLU A 222 0.00 -4.73 20.44
N PRO A 223 1.28 -5.15 20.43
CA PRO A 223 1.89 -5.73 19.24
C PRO A 223 1.14 -6.97 18.76
N LEU A 224 1.07 -7.16 17.43
CA LEU A 224 0.44 -8.34 16.84
C LEU A 224 1.14 -9.63 17.26
N THR A 225 0.33 -10.62 17.57
CA THR A 225 0.72 -12.00 17.90
C THR A 225 0.00 -12.97 16.98
N GLU A 226 0.45 -14.23 16.95
CA GLU A 226 -0.25 -15.28 16.20
C GLU A 226 -1.70 -15.47 16.67
N GLU A 227 -1.97 -15.18 17.95
CA GLU A 227 -3.30 -15.28 18.54
C GLU A 227 -4.33 -14.37 17.86
N ASP A 228 -3.88 -13.25 17.30
CA ASP A 228 -4.74 -12.29 16.63
C ASP A 228 -5.30 -12.81 15.30
N PHE A 229 -4.82 -13.98 14.83
CA PHE A 229 -5.16 -14.59 13.55
C PHE A 229 -5.84 -15.97 13.68
N TYR A 230 -5.98 -16.52 14.90
CA TYR A 230 -6.61 -17.85 15.10
C TYR A 230 -8.12 -17.90 14.82
N PHE A 231 -8.76 -16.78 14.46
CA PHE A 231 -10.19 -16.76 14.13
C PHE A 231 -10.55 -17.59 12.88
N ASP A 232 -9.55 -18.02 12.10
CA ASP A 232 -9.70 -18.73 10.83
C ASP A 232 -9.43 -20.25 10.86
N ASP A 233 -8.96 -20.82 11.97
CA ASP A 233 -8.44 -22.20 12.00
C ASP A 233 -9.49 -23.28 11.64
N ASP A 234 -10.78 -22.99 11.84
CA ASP A 234 -11.90 -23.93 11.65
C ASP A 234 -12.84 -23.55 10.48
N HIS A 235 -12.50 -22.57 9.64
CA HIS A 235 -13.38 -22.10 8.58
C HIS A 235 -13.06 -22.73 7.21
N ASN A 236 -13.82 -23.76 6.83
CA ASN A 236 -13.72 -24.36 5.50
C ASN A 236 -14.71 -23.68 4.53
N ASP A 237 -14.24 -22.72 3.74
CA ASP A 237 -15.03 -22.02 2.73
C ASP A 237 -14.35 -22.06 1.36
N PRO A 238 -15.00 -22.60 0.31
CA PRO A 238 -14.45 -22.59 -1.05
C PRO A 238 -14.14 -21.19 -1.62
N LEU A 239 -14.76 -20.13 -1.10
CA LEU A 239 -14.57 -18.74 -1.52
C LEU A 239 -13.47 -18.01 -0.75
N ILE A 240 -13.00 -18.56 0.38
CA ILE A 240 -12.02 -17.92 1.24
C ILE A 240 -10.87 -18.88 1.47
N THR A 241 -9.73 -18.59 0.86
CA THR A 241 -8.51 -19.39 0.96
C THR A 241 -8.06 -19.53 2.40
N ARG A 242 -7.66 -20.73 2.82
CA ARG A 242 -7.17 -20.99 4.17
C ARG A 242 -6.05 -20.02 4.56
N GLN A 243 -6.10 -19.51 5.79
CA GLN A 243 -4.98 -18.78 6.36
C GLN A 243 -3.90 -19.78 6.77
N GLU A 244 -2.68 -19.57 6.28
CA GLU A 244 -1.53 -20.42 6.54
C GLU A 244 -0.54 -19.67 7.46
N GLU A 245 0.36 -20.41 8.11
CA GLU A 245 1.36 -19.85 9.05
C GLU A 245 2.14 -18.67 8.45
N HIS A 246 2.50 -18.77 7.16
CA HIS A 246 3.28 -17.74 6.47
C HIS A 246 2.46 -16.45 6.19
N HIS A 247 1.13 -16.53 6.09
CA HIS A 247 0.29 -15.32 5.98
C HIS A 247 0.34 -14.53 7.30
N THR A 248 0.21 -15.24 8.43
CA THR A 248 0.30 -14.65 9.77
C THR A 248 1.69 -14.07 10.04
N ALA A 249 2.75 -14.82 9.73
CA ALA A 249 4.12 -14.36 9.87
C ALA A 249 4.41 -13.11 9.01
N LEU A 250 3.88 -13.05 7.79
CA LEU A 250 4.01 -11.87 6.93
C LEU A 250 3.40 -10.62 7.58
N ALA A 251 2.15 -10.71 8.07
CA ALA A 251 1.47 -9.57 8.67
C ALA A 251 2.21 -9.03 9.91
N ILE A 252 2.68 -9.94 10.77
CA ILE A 252 3.46 -9.60 11.98
C ILE A 252 4.80 -8.95 11.59
N GLU A 253 5.56 -9.56 10.69
CA GLU A 253 6.90 -9.05 10.34
C GLU A 253 6.83 -7.76 9.53
N MET A 254 5.83 -7.60 8.68
CA MET A 254 5.65 -6.36 7.91
C MET A 254 5.26 -5.19 8.81
N THR A 255 4.54 -5.44 9.90
CA THR A 255 4.26 -4.43 10.95
C THR A 255 5.56 -3.95 11.60
N LYS A 256 6.39 -4.89 12.08
CA LYS A 256 7.68 -4.58 12.72
C LYS A 256 8.59 -3.80 11.78
N ALA A 257 8.63 -4.22 10.51
CA ALA A 257 9.39 -3.53 9.48
C ALA A 257 8.87 -2.11 9.24
N ALA A 258 7.54 -1.93 9.23
CA ALA A 258 6.92 -0.63 9.04
C ALA A 258 7.23 0.36 10.18
N GLU A 259 7.41 -0.09 11.42
CA GLU A 259 7.89 0.79 12.50
C GLU A 259 9.26 1.41 12.16
N ILE A 260 10.18 0.60 11.64
CA ILE A 260 11.49 1.08 11.19
C ILE A 260 11.32 2.05 9.99
N LEU A 261 10.41 1.76 9.07
CA LEU A 261 10.08 2.67 7.97
C LEU A 261 9.58 4.03 8.47
N GLY A 262 8.74 4.06 9.50
CA GLY A 262 8.27 5.31 10.13
C GLY A 262 9.43 6.18 10.59
N ASP A 263 10.41 5.57 11.25
CA ASP A 263 11.62 6.27 11.70
C ASP A 263 12.50 6.72 10.53
N ILE A 264 12.60 5.94 9.45
CA ILE A 264 13.30 6.34 8.22
C ILE A 264 12.62 7.56 7.58
N VAL A 265 11.28 7.59 7.52
CA VAL A 265 10.52 8.74 7.01
C VAL A 265 10.81 10.00 7.84
N ILE A 266 10.86 9.87 9.16
CA ILE A 266 11.21 10.97 10.05
C ILE A 266 12.67 11.42 9.84
N ALA A 267 13.61 10.49 9.89
CA ALA A 267 15.05 10.75 9.78
C ALA A 267 15.44 11.40 8.45
N GLU A 268 14.94 10.87 7.33
CA GLU A 268 15.45 11.25 6.02
C GLU A 268 14.64 12.34 5.35
N TYR A 269 13.34 12.44 5.67
CA TYR A 269 12.39 13.25 4.90
C TYR A 269 11.68 14.35 5.70
N SER A 270 11.82 14.39 7.04
CA SER A 270 11.23 15.48 7.83
C SER A 270 12.09 16.75 7.81
N PRO A 271 11.54 17.93 7.46
CA PRO A 271 12.29 19.19 7.41
C PRO A 271 12.87 19.65 8.76
N ARG A 272 12.28 19.17 9.86
CA ARG A 272 12.69 19.49 11.23
C ARG A 272 12.87 18.21 12.03
N ARG A 273 13.57 17.23 11.45
CA ARG A 273 13.89 15.99 12.15
C ARG A 273 14.62 16.30 13.46
N PRO A 274 14.27 15.64 14.56
CA PRO A 274 15.00 15.79 15.81
C PRO A 274 16.35 15.07 15.69
N ASP A 275 17.39 15.64 16.29
CA ASP A 275 18.73 15.02 16.32
C ASP A 275 18.79 13.98 17.45
N LEU A 276 18.18 12.82 17.22
CA LEU A 276 18.14 11.71 18.16
C LEU A 276 18.88 10.51 17.60
N GLU A 277 19.54 9.75 18.47
CA GLU A 277 20.28 8.53 18.12
C GLU A 277 19.42 7.51 17.35
N GLN A 278 18.12 7.43 17.65
CA GLN A 278 17.21 6.52 16.96
C GLN A 278 17.01 6.82 15.46
N TYR A 279 17.25 8.07 15.06
CA TYR A 279 17.10 8.54 13.68
C TYR A 279 18.43 8.61 12.92
N LYS A 280 19.54 8.14 13.52
CA LYS A 280 20.82 8.07 12.83
C LYS A 280 20.81 6.96 11.77
N PRO A 281 21.32 7.18 10.55
CA PRO A 281 21.31 6.17 9.50
C PRO A 281 21.96 4.85 9.89
N GLU A 282 23.05 4.89 10.66
CA GLU A 282 23.76 3.70 11.15
C GLU A 282 22.88 2.87 12.09
N ARG A 283 22.11 3.55 12.95
CA ARG A 283 21.19 2.90 13.89
C ARG A 283 20.00 2.28 13.17
N LEU A 284 19.43 2.98 12.18
CA LEU A 284 18.34 2.47 11.36
C LEU A 284 18.78 1.27 10.51
N LYS A 285 19.98 1.34 9.92
CA LYS A 285 20.61 0.21 9.23
C LYS A 285 20.76 -1.01 10.15
N GLN A 286 21.32 -0.81 11.36
CA GLN A 286 21.47 -1.89 12.33
C GLN A 286 20.13 -2.54 12.69
N ARG A 287 19.07 -1.73 12.87
CA ARG A 287 17.72 -2.24 13.16
C ARG A 287 17.16 -3.05 12.00
N LEU A 288 17.33 -2.59 10.76
CA LEU A 288 16.93 -3.33 9.56
C LEU A 288 17.65 -4.69 9.48
N GLU A 289 18.97 -4.71 9.64
CA GLU A 289 19.77 -5.95 9.58
C GLU A 289 19.43 -6.92 10.70
N GLN A 290 19.21 -6.38 11.91
CA GLN A 290 18.78 -7.19 13.06
C GLN A 290 17.40 -7.80 12.82
N TRP A 291 16.47 -7.03 12.28
CA TRP A 291 15.15 -7.50 11.93
C TRP A 291 15.21 -8.60 10.86
N GLU A 292 15.96 -8.41 9.76
CA GLU A 292 16.12 -9.43 8.70
C GLU A 292 16.71 -10.74 9.26
N ALA A 293 17.70 -10.63 10.17
CA ALA A 293 18.34 -11.79 10.79
C ALA A 293 17.43 -12.57 11.76
N GLN A 294 16.36 -11.95 12.26
CA GLN A 294 15.42 -12.53 13.21
C GLN A 294 14.15 -13.08 12.55
N LEU A 295 14.05 -13.01 11.22
CA LEU A 295 12.88 -13.50 10.50
C LEU A 295 12.62 -15.00 10.76
N PRO A 296 11.34 -15.39 10.96
CA PRO A 296 10.97 -16.78 11.11
C PRO A 296 11.31 -17.57 9.85
N LYS A 297 11.46 -18.90 9.98
CA LYS A 297 11.92 -19.77 8.89
C LYS A 297 11.07 -19.64 7.61
N CYS A 298 9.75 -19.46 7.75
CA CYS A 298 8.83 -19.29 6.63
C CYS A 298 8.95 -17.94 5.90
N MET A 299 9.64 -16.96 6.49
CA MET A 299 9.91 -15.62 5.93
C MET A 299 11.38 -15.43 5.48
N GLN A 300 12.21 -16.46 5.63
CA GLN A 300 13.57 -16.46 5.10
C GLN A 300 13.56 -16.69 3.59
N ARG A 301 14.61 -16.23 2.90
CA ARG A 301 14.73 -16.43 1.44
C ARG A 301 14.75 -17.91 1.11
N ALA A 302 13.88 -18.31 0.21
CA ALA A 302 13.75 -19.70 -0.25
C ALA A 302 13.59 -19.71 -1.78
N PRO A 303 13.90 -20.83 -2.45
CA PRO A 303 13.63 -20.98 -3.88
C PRO A 303 12.15 -20.76 -4.17
N LEU A 304 11.86 -19.95 -5.19
CA LEU A 304 10.50 -19.71 -5.67
C LEU A 304 9.98 -20.91 -6.46
N ASP A 305 8.65 -21.07 -6.44
CA ASP A 305 7.90 -21.98 -7.29
C ASP A 305 6.72 -21.22 -7.93
N GLU A 306 5.87 -21.93 -8.68
CA GLU A 306 4.71 -21.33 -9.36
C GLU A 306 3.56 -20.98 -8.40
N THR A 307 3.72 -21.23 -7.09
CA THR A 307 2.65 -21.10 -6.10
C THR A 307 2.78 -19.82 -5.27
N LEU A 308 1.67 -19.41 -4.66
CA LEU A 308 1.64 -18.35 -3.65
C LEU A 308 2.03 -18.89 -2.27
N GLY A 309 3.08 -19.72 -2.22
CA GLY A 309 3.57 -20.36 -1.00
C GLY A 309 4.50 -19.47 -0.16
N PRO A 310 5.15 -20.03 0.88
CA PRO A 310 6.01 -19.28 1.78
C PRO A 310 7.11 -18.48 1.07
N ALA A 311 7.72 -19.03 0.01
CA ALA A 311 8.78 -18.37 -0.74
C ALA A 311 8.30 -17.10 -1.46
N PHE A 312 7.07 -17.11 -1.99
CA PHE A 312 6.45 -15.93 -2.60
C PHE A 312 6.30 -14.82 -1.56
N TRP A 313 5.66 -15.12 -0.43
CA TRP A 313 5.41 -14.13 0.62
C TRP A 313 6.68 -13.62 1.31
N ALA A 314 7.66 -14.51 1.55
CA ALA A 314 8.99 -14.10 2.00
C ALA A 314 9.62 -13.12 0.99
N THR A 315 9.53 -13.40 -0.31
CA THR A 315 10.08 -12.50 -1.34
C THR A 315 9.45 -11.11 -1.28
N GLN A 316 8.13 -11.00 -1.06
CA GLN A 316 7.47 -9.71 -0.88
C GLN A 316 8.02 -8.93 0.33
N LEU A 317 8.28 -9.62 1.45
CA LEU A 317 8.91 -9.06 2.64
C LEU A 317 10.33 -8.56 2.38
N HIS A 318 11.13 -9.35 1.66
CA HIS A 318 12.49 -8.97 1.24
C HIS A 318 12.48 -7.80 0.26
N MET A 319 11.50 -7.67 -0.64
CA MET A 319 11.35 -6.48 -1.49
C MET A 319 11.11 -5.21 -0.66
N ALA A 320 10.24 -5.27 0.35
CA ALA A 320 9.99 -4.13 1.24
C ALA A 320 11.27 -3.72 1.99
N TYR A 321 12.02 -4.69 2.52
CA TYR A 321 13.31 -4.47 3.16
C TYR A 321 14.31 -3.75 2.24
N GLN A 322 14.47 -4.20 1.00
CA GLN A 322 15.34 -3.53 0.03
C GLN A 322 14.84 -2.11 -0.29
N ASN A 323 13.53 -1.91 -0.39
CA ASN A 323 12.96 -0.57 -0.59
C ASN A 323 13.31 0.37 0.59
N TYR A 324 13.36 -0.13 1.82
CA TYR A 324 13.74 0.68 2.98
C TYR A 324 15.21 1.06 2.95
N TYR A 325 16.09 0.18 2.46
CA TYR A 325 17.49 0.52 2.18
C TYR A 325 17.61 1.63 1.14
N ILE A 326 16.82 1.57 0.07
CA ILE A 326 16.79 2.65 -0.93
C ILE A 326 16.35 3.96 -0.26
N LEU A 327 15.28 3.95 0.52
CA LEU A 327 14.78 5.14 1.19
C LEU A 327 15.78 5.72 2.20
N LEU A 328 16.53 4.87 2.90
CA LEU A 328 17.50 5.28 3.90
C LEU A 328 18.76 5.88 3.26
N PHE A 329 19.24 5.31 2.15
CA PHE A 329 20.55 5.62 1.59
C PHE A 329 20.54 6.36 0.26
N ARG A 330 19.38 6.57 -0.37
CA ARG A 330 19.31 7.30 -1.64
C ARG A 330 19.92 8.70 -1.50
N PRO A 331 20.80 9.10 -2.42
CA PRO A 331 21.42 10.41 -2.36
C PRO A 331 20.37 11.52 -2.57
N LYS A 332 20.54 12.63 -1.85
CA LYS A 332 19.67 13.82 -1.93
C LYS A 332 20.14 14.82 -2.99
N ALA A 333 21.36 14.67 -3.47
CA ALA A 333 21.97 15.44 -4.54
C ALA A 333 22.50 14.50 -5.63
N ILE A 334 22.54 14.98 -6.88
CA ILE A 334 23.06 14.20 -8.02
C ILE A 334 24.57 14.45 -8.22
N GLU A 335 25.06 15.60 -7.76
CA GLU A 335 26.45 16.06 -7.91
C GLU A 335 27.05 16.36 -6.53
N ASP A 336 28.38 16.33 -6.43
CA ASP A 336 29.16 16.65 -5.22
C ASP A 336 28.79 15.86 -3.95
N LEU A 337 28.62 14.54 -4.11
CA LEU A 337 28.37 13.64 -2.98
C LEU A 337 29.55 13.65 -2.01
N THR A 338 29.25 13.76 -0.72
CA THR A 338 30.23 13.46 0.33
C THR A 338 30.63 11.97 0.30
N PRO A 339 31.78 11.57 0.87
CA PRO A 339 32.17 10.15 0.91
C PRO A 339 31.11 9.24 1.55
N SER A 340 30.40 9.73 2.58
CA SER A 340 29.31 9.00 3.23
C SER A 340 28.08 8.87 2.33
N GLU A 341 27.69 9.93 1.61
CA GLU A 341 26.58 9.87 0.65
C GLU A 341 26.92 8.95 -0.55
N ALA A 342 28.19 8.92 -0.98
CA ALA A 342 28.66 8.01 -2.02
C ALA A 342 28.63 6.53 -1.58
N GLU A 343 28.98 6.25 -0.32
CA GLU A 343 28.82 4.91 0.25
C GLU A 343 27.33 4.53 0.35
N GLY A 344 26.48 5.47 0.79
CA GLY A 344 25.02 5.32 0.75
C GLY A 344 24.48 4.95 -0.62
N ASP A 345 24.90 5.65 -1.68
CA ASP A 345 24.47 5.38 -3.06
C ASP A 345 24.80 3.92 -3.49
N ILE A 346 25.93 3.37 -3.05
CA ILE A 346 26.28 1.95 -3.30
C ILE A 346 25.24 1.02 -2.66
N TRP A 347 24.83 1.29 -1.42
CA TRP A 347 23.80 0.50 -0.73
C TRP A 347 22.44 0.60 -1.44
N ALA A 348 22.03 1.81 -1.82
CA ALA A 348 20.77 2.04 -2.52
C ALA A 348 20.73 1.32 -3.88
N ARG A 349 21.82 1.37 -4.66
CA ARG A 349 21.92 0.65 -5.94
C ARG A 349 21.87 -0.85 -5.77
N ARG A 350 22.60 -1.41 -4.80
CA ARG A 350 22.56 -2.86 -4.50
C ARG A 350 21.15 -3.32 -4.11
N ALA A 351 20.43 -2.51 -3.36
CA ALA A 351 19.06 -2.79 -3.00
C ALA A 351 18.13 -2.76 -4.22
N ALA A 352 18.28 -1.76 -5.12
CA ALA A 352 17.54 -1.69 -6.37
C ALA A 352 17.82 -2.89 -7.30
N ASP A 353 19.08 -3.32 -7.41
CA ASP A 353 19.48 -4.52 -8.16
C ASP A 353 18.83 -5.78 -7.57
N SER A 354 18.72 -5.85 -6.24
CA SER A 354 18.09 -6.98 -5.55
C SER A 354 16.59 -7.04 -5.81
N ILE A 355 15.88 -5.90 -5.78
CA ILE A 355 14.45 -5.82 -6.15
C ILE A 355 14.25 -6.25 -7.60
N THR A 356 15.11 -5.79 -8.51
CA THR A 356 15.09 -6.15 -9.93
C THR A 356 15.17 -7.67 -10.10
N ARG A 357 16.18 -8.32 -9.49
CA ARG A 357 16.35 -9.78 -9.58
C ARG A 357 15.17 -10.55 -8.99
N MET A 358 14.70 -10.17 -7.80
CA MET A 358 13.53 -10.82 -7.17
C MET A 358 12.28 -10.67 -8.05
N THR A 359 12.12 -9.54 -8.75
CA THR A 359 11.01 -9.32 -9.71
C THR A 359 11.15 -10.22 -10.93
N GLU A 360 12.35 -10.36 -11.48
CA GLU A 360 12.65 -11.25 -12.60
C GLU A 360 12.39 -12.72 -12.22
N ASP A 361 12.80 -13.15 -11.02
CA ASP A 361 12.58 -14.51 -10.53
C ASP A 361 11.08 -14.81 -10.38
N LEU A 362 10.29 -13.88 -9.83
CA LEU A 362 8.83 -14.02 -9.72
C LEU A 362 8.13 -14.10 -11.08
N LEU A 363 8.61 -13.35 -12.08
CA LEU A 363 8.11 -13.45 -13.46
C LEU A 363 8.51 -14.79 -14.11
N ALA A 364 9.73 -15.26 -13.86
CA ALA A 364 10.25 -16.49 -14.45
C ALA A 364 9.49 -17.75 -14.00
N VAL A 365 9.07 -17.79 -12.74
CA VAL A 365 8.25 -18.90 -12.19
C VAL A 365 6.76 -18.74 -12.45
N GLY A 366 6.32 -17.65 -13.11
CA GLY A 366 4.90 -17.43 -13.37
C GLY A 366 4.06 -17.05 -12.14
N ALA A 367 4.68 -16.80 -10.99
CA ALA A 367 4.00 -16.30 -9.78
C ALA A 367 3.48 -14.86 -9.96
N MET A 368 3.87 -14.19 -11.05
CA MET A 368 3.30 -12.93 -11.51
C MET A 368 3.05 -12.94 -13.02
N THR A 369 1.95 -12.30 -13.44
CA THR A 369 1.65 -12.09 -14.85
C THR A 369 2.41 -10.88 -15.42
N SER A 370 2.82 -10.97 -16.69
CA SER A 370 3.64 -9.94 -17.35
C SER A 370 2.85 -8.65 -17.67
N PRO A 371 3.56 -7.50 -17.79
CA PRO A 371 3.00 -6.27 -18.38
C PRO A 371 2.33 -6.48 -19.74
N PRO A 372 1.21 -5.81 -20.06
CA PRO A 372 0.83 -5.57 -21.44
C PRO A 372 1.79 -4.58 -22.13
N SER A 373 2.04 -4.80 -23.43
CA SER A 373 3.04 -4.14 -24.28
C SER A 373 2.71 -2.71 -24.73
N SER A 374 1.66 -2.07 -24.21
CA SER A 374 1.15 -0.77 -24.69
C SER A 374 1.45 0.43 -23.77
N ALA A 375 2.23 0.26 -22.70
CA ALA A 375 2.74 1.38 -21.91
C ALA A 375 4.03 1.93 -22.56
N PRO A 376 4.21 3.27 -22.65
CA PRO A 376 5.42 3.84 -23.22
C PRO A 376 6.63 3.37 -22.43
N SER A 377 7.63 2.83 -23.13
CA SER A 377 8.92 2.47 -22.55
C SER A 377 9.57 3.69 -21.89
N PRO A 378 10.11 3.51 -20.67
CA PRO A 378 11.53 3.79 -20.49
C PRO A 378 12.21 2.78 -19.55
N SER A 379 13.37 2.28 -20.00
CA SER A 379 14.55 1.90 -19.21
C SER A 379 14.38 1.69 -17.69
N THR A 380 14.02 0.48 -17.24
CA THR A 380 14.67 -0.33 -16.18
C THR A 380 13.78 -1.53 -15.79
N PRO A 381 14.35 -2.72 -15.46
CA PRO A 381 13.59 -3.94 -15.19
C PRO A 381 13.15 -3.97 -13.72
N SER A 382 12.05 -3.31 -13.37
CA SER A 382 11.53 -3.32 -11.98
C SER A 382 10.00 -3.39 -11.88
N SER A 383 9.28 -3.50 -13.01
CA SER A 383 7.94 -2.92 -13.06
C SER A 383 6.74 -3.82 -12.70
N TYR A 384 6.87 -5.08 -12.28
CA TYR A 384 5.65 -5.92 -12.10
C TYR A 384 5.44 -6.65 -10.76
N ALA A 385 6.48 -6.86 -9.92
CA ALA A 385 6.28 -7.24 -8.50
C ALA A 385 6.17 -6.04 -7.58
N ALA A 386 6.97 -5.01 -7.89
CA ALA A 386 6.98 -3.76 -7.16
C ALA A 386 5.70 -2.94 -7.38
N LYS A 387 4.81 -3.33 -8.29
CA LYS A 387 3.74 -2.47 -8.80
C LYS A 387 2.66 -2.13 -7.76
N THR A 388 2.39 -2.99 -6.77
CA THR A 388 1.43 -2.68 -5.70
C THR A 388 2.02 -1.81 -4.57
N LEU A 389 3.35 -1.73 -4.48
CA LEU A 389 4.08 -0.83 -3.55
C LEU A 389 4.73 0.38 -4.24
N SER A 390 4.78 0.39 -5.58
CA SER A 390 5.47 1.39 -6.41
C SER A 390 4.55 2.19 -7.34
N ASP A 391 3.29 1.79 -7.60
CA ASP A 391 2.38 2.59 -8.45
C ASP A 391 1.75 3.80 -7.73
N ALA A 392 2.44 4.36 -6.73
CA ALA A 392 2.20 5.73 -6.27
C ALA A 392 3.50 6.57 -6.24
N ASN A 393 4.59 6.05 -6.84
CA ASN A 393 5.92 6.64 -6.82
C ASN A 393 6.41 6.96 -8.24
N LEU A 394 6.23 8.22 -8.69
CA LEU A 394 7.22 9.03 -9.43
C LEU A 394 6.53 10.28 -10.04
N PRO A 395 7.05 11.51 -9.81
CA PRO A 395 6.79 12.63 -10.69
C PRO A 395 7.64 12.49 -11.97
N ALA A 396 7.00 12.64 -13.13
CA ALA A 396 7.66 12.65 -14.43
C ALA A 396 8.70 13.78 -14.52
N THR A 397 9.99 13.45 -14.68
CA THR A 397 10.99 14.40 -15.16
C THR A 397 10.98 14.40 -16.70
N ASN A 398 10.47 15.49 -17.28
CA ASN A 398 10.54 15.77 -18.71
C ASN A 398 12.01 16.10 -19.08
N HIS A 399 12.71 15.17 -19.74
CA HIS A 399 13.89 15.53 -20.52
C HIS A 399 13.45 15.98 -21.91
N GLY A 400 13.45 17.30 -22.12
CA GLY A 400 13.35 17.89 -23.44
C GLY A 400 14.59 17.55 -24.27
N ASN A 401 14.38 16.95 -25.44
CA ASN A 401 15.39 16.83 -26.49
C ASN A 401 15.93 18.21 -26.84
N ALA A 402 17.17 18.49 -26.44
CA ALA A 402 17.98 19.53 -27.04
C ALA A 402 18.66 18.94 -28.28
N SER A 403 18.03 19.11 -29.44
CA SER A 403 18.72 19.05 -30.72
C SER A 403 19.41 20.39 -30.97
N SER A 404 20.71 20.36 -31.27
CA SER A 404 21.45 21.42 -31.98
C SER A 404 22.86 20.95 -32.34
N PRO A 405 23.52 21.48 -33.38
CA PRO A 405 23.01 22.15 -34.58
C PRO A 405 23.03 21.25 -35.83
#